data_AF-A0A1J5RQD2-F1
#
_entry.id   AF-A0A1J5RQD2-F1
#
_cell.length_a   1.000
_cell.length_b   1.000
_cell.length_c   1.000
_cell.angle_alpha   90.00
_cell.angle_beta   90.00
_cell.angle_gamma   90.00
#
_symmetry.space_group_name_H-M   'P 1'
#
loop_
_entity.id
_entity.type
_entity.pdbx_description
1 polymer ?
#
loop_
_entity_poly.entity_id
_entity_poly.type
_entity_poly.pdbx_seq_one_letter_code
_entity_poly.pdbx_strand_id
1 'polypeptide(L)'
;MLGNQVYITIEYYLIFLVLALLCISIYAGKKYKIKFLYPIIMATTILNIFTGIFYFIHSSDKEERQFFESAKKISKWKDERQTSEEYQLAAYISDITDETHKILMDDAAAYKIMAHLRSLKNVISPINNNFITVVENPRSGARFICVAKSENELRSFTVLNDYNIHQMELRKEFHPLLMYETKNWAIYKII
;
A
#
# COMPACT_ATOMS: atom_id res chain seq x y z
N MET A 1 -11.41 12.18 -6.04
CA MET A 1 -10.14 12.92 -6.21
C MET A 1 -9.95 14.06 -5.23
N LEU A 2 -10.97 14.86 -4.89
CA LEU A 2 -10.86 15.93 -3.87
C LEU A 2 -10.62 15.40 -2.44
N GLY A 3 -11.19 14.24 -2.07
CA GLY A 3 -10.99 13.63 -0.75
C GLY A 3 -9.53 13.28 -0.44
N ASN A 4 -8.84 12.59 -1.34
CA ASN A 4 -7.48 12.10 -1.12
C ASN A 4 -6.43 13.22 -1.03
N GLN A 5 -6.59 14.32 -1.77
CA GLN A 5 -5.67 15.47 -1.66
C GLN A 5 -5.79 16.17 -0.31
N VAL A 6 -7.01 16.32 0.21
CA VAL A 6 -7.26 16.87 1.55
C VAL A 6 -6.71 15.92 2.63
N TYR A 7 -6.85 14.61 2.42
CA TYR A 7 -6.38 13.57 3.34
C TYR A 7 -4.85 13.58 3.54
N ILE A 8 -4.09 13.55 2.43
CA ILE A 8 -2.62 13.61 2.46
C ILE A 8 -2.13 14.92 3.10
N THR A 9 -2.86 16.01 2.87
CA THR A 9 -2.54 17.31 3.46
C THR A 9 -2.68 17.28 4.99
N ILE A 10 -3.73 16.64 5.52
CA ILE A 10 -3.96 16.52 6.97
C ILE A 10 -2.90 15.62 7.63
N GLU A 11 -2.59 14.46 7.03
CA GLU A 11 -1.56 13.54 7.52
C GLU A 11 -0.16 14.18 7.52
N TYR A 12 0.16 14.97 6.50
CA TYR A 12 1.41 15.71 6.43
C TYR A 12 1.56 16.72 7.58
N TYR A 13 0.48 17.40 7.97
CA TYR A 13 0.51 18.34 9.09
C TYR A 13 0.64 17.66 10.47
N LEU A 14 0.20 16.41 10.60
CA LEU A 14 0.33 15.63 11.85
C LEU A 14 1.79 15.39 12.25
N ILE A 15 2.69 15.19 11.29
CA ILE A 15 4.14 15.05 11.54
C ILE A 15 4.71 16.30 12.20
N PHE A 16 4.31 17.50 11.74
CA PHE A 16 4.76 18.76 12.33
C PHE A 16 4.24 18.96 13.76
N LEU A 17 3.06 18.41 14.07
CA LEU A 17 2.48 18.46 15.41
C LEU A 17 3.27 17.60 16.40
N VAL A 18 3.68 16.40 15.98
CA VAL A 18 4.56 15.52 16.77
C VAL A 18 5.94 16.12 16.96
N LEU A 19 6.53 16.69 15.90
CA LEU A 19 7.81 17.41 15.95
C LEU A 19 7.75 18.64 16.85
N ALA A 20 6.67 19.42 16.80
CA ALA A 20 6.47 20.56 17.68
C ALA A 20 6.39 20.13 19.15
N LEU A 21 5.68 19.04 19.46
CA LEU A 21 5.64 18.45 20.80
C LEU A 21 7.01 18.02 21.29
N LEU A 22 7.80 17.34 20.46
CA LEU A 22 9.18 16.95 20.80
C LEU A 22 10.08 18.18 21.06
N CYS A 23 10.01 19.19 20.19
CA CYS A 23 10.77 20.43 20.36
C CYS A 23 10.39 21.17 21.65
N ILE A 24 9.10 21.27 21.97
CA ILE A 24 8.60 21.86 23.21
C ILE A 24 9.09 21.04 24.42
N SER A 25 9.06 19.71 24.33
CA SER A 25 9.52 18.82 25.41
C SER A 25 11.00 19.05 25.74
N ILE A 26 11.85 19.13 24.71
CA ILE A 26 13.30 19.31 24.85
C ILE A 26 13.62 20.73 25.35
N TYR A 27 12.99 21.76 24.77
CA TYR A 27 13.25 23.15 25.12
C TYR A 27 12.73 23.49 26.52
N ALA A 28 11.49 23.09 26.82
CA ALA A 28 10.87 23.42 28.09
C ALA A 28 11.46 22.61 29.26
N GLY A 29 11.96 21.39 29.01
CA GLY A 29 12.72 20.60 29.97
C GLY A 29 14.04 21.25 30.41
N LYS A 30 14.65 22.11 29.56
CA LYS A 30 15.88 22.86 29.90
C LYS A 30 15.62 24.18 30.63
N LYS A 31 14.47 24.84 30.40
CA LYS A 31 14.24 26.24 30.80
C LYS A 31 13.22 26.44 31.93
N TYR A 32 12.28 25.51 32.13
CA TYR A 32 11.20 25.65 33.11
C TYR A 32 11.30 24.61 34.25
N LYS A 33 10.76 24.95 35.43
CA LYS A 33 10.71 24.02 36.57
C LYS A 33 9.86 22.80 36.21
N ILE A 34 10.51 21.64 36.22
CA ILE A 34 10.01 20.31 35.79
C ILE A 34 8.61 19.96 36.36
N LYS A 35 8.27 20.44 37.56
CA LYS A 35 7.01 20.12 38.25
C LYS A 35 5.74 20.57 37.52
N PHE A 36 5.77 21.69 36.78
CA PHE A 36 4.58 22.20 36.07
C PHE A 36 4.49 21.72 34.62
N LEU A 37 5.62 21.29 34.04
CA LEU A 37 5.69 20.86 32.65
C LEU A 37 5.16 19.43 32.45
N TYR A 38 5.46 18.54 33.40
CA TYR A 38 5.01 17.14 33.38
C TYR A 38 3.49 16.97 33.23
N PRO A 39 2.63 17.63 34.03
CA PRO A 39 1.18 17.48 33.89
C PRO A 39 0.67 18.02 32.55
N ILE A 40 1.30 19.06 31.99
CA ILE A 40 0.92 19.62 30.69
C ILE A 40 1.26 18.63 29.57
N ILE A 41 2.47 18.07 29.56
CA ILE A 41 2.89 17.06 28.58
C ILE A 41 2.02 15.80 28.71
N MET A 42 1.70 15.39 29.94
CA MET A 42 0.82 14.25 30.18
C MET A 42 -0.59 14.51 29.66
N ALA A 43 -1.15 15.70 29.91
CA ALA A 43 -2.47 16.09 29.40
C ALA A 43 -2.50 16.15 27.86
N THR A 44 -1.49 16.72 27.21
CA THR A 44 -1.42 16.77 25.74
C THR A 44 -1.23 15.38 25.13
N THR A 45 -0.47 14.49 25.78
CA THR A 45 -0.30 13.10 25.35
C THR A 45 -1.61 12.34 25.43
N ILE A 46 -2.35 12.46 26.55
CA ILE A 46 -3.66 11.84 26.72
C ILE A 46 -4.64 12.37 25.66
N LEU A 47 -4.64 13.68 25.42
CA LEU A 47 -5.47 14.30 24.40
C LEU A 47 -5.16 13.73 23.00
N ASN A 48 -3.88 13.60 22.64
CA ASN A 48 -3.45 13.03 21.35
C ASN A 48 -3.85 11.57 21.19
N ILE A 49 -3.74 10.76 22.25
CA ILE A 49 -4.21 9.37 22.21
C ILE A 49 -5.72 9.34 21.99
N PHE A 50 -6.47 10.20 22.68
CA PHE A 50 -7.92 10.26 22.54
C PHE A 50 -8.36 10.74 21.14
N THR A 51 -7.74 11.79 20.60
CA THR A 51 -8.02 12.26 19.24
C THR A 51 -7.64 11.23 18.19
N GLY A 52 -6.52 10.51 18.37
CA GLY A 52 -6.14 9.39 17.51
C GLY A 52 -7.18 8.27 17.51
N ILE A 53 -7.63 7.83 18.70
CA ILE A 53 -8.69 6.82 18.83
C ILE A 53 -9.99 7.29 18.16
N PHE A 54 -10.39 8.54 18.41
CA PHE A 54 -11.59 9.11 17.82
C PHE A 54 -11.52 9.16 16.29
N TYR A 55 -10.37 9.54 15.74
CA TYR A 55 -10.08 9.55 14.31
C TYR A 55 -10.22 8.17 13.69
N PHE A 56 -9.55 7.15 14.24
CA PHE A 56 -9.61 5.79 13.70
C PHE A 56 -11.01 5.16 13.75
N ILE A 57 -11.85 5.53 14.71
CA ILE A 57 -13.26 5.09 14.78
C ILE A 57 -14.08 5.71 13.63
N HIS A 58 -13.87 7.00 13.37
CA HIS A 58 -14.67 7.77 12.41
C HIS A 58 -14.07 7.84 11.01
N SER A 59 -12.88 7.29 10.80
CA SER A 59 -12.23 7.28 9.50
C SER A 59 -13.12 6.64 8.43
N SER A 60 -13.17 7.28 7.26
CA SER A 60 -13.84 6.75 6.07
C SER A 60 -13.01 5.68 5.36
N ASP A 61 -11.72 5.58 5.68
CA ASP A 61 -10.83 4.62 5.05
C ASP A 61 -11.01 3.23 5.69
N LYS A 62 -11.25 2.25 4.83
CA LYS A 62 -11.44 0.85 5.22
C LYS A 62 -10.16 0.24 5.76
N GLU A 63 -9.00 0.64 5.24
CA GLU A 63 -7.70 0.15 5.69
C GLU A 63 -7.38 0.64 7.11
N GLU A 64 -7.62 1.92 7.39
CA GLU A 64 -7.41 2.48 8.72
C GLU A 64 -8.31 1.83 9.77
N ARG A 65 -9.58 1.58 9.42
CA ARG A 65 -10.52 0.85 10.29
C ARG A 65 -10.06 -0.59 10.52
N GLN A 66 -9.61 -1.29 9.49
CA GLN A 66 -9.09 -2.64 9.61
C GLN A 66 -7.82 -2.70 10.46
N PHE A 67 -6.93 -1.72 10.32
CA PHE A 67 -5.75 -1.57 11.16
C PHE A 67 -6.16 -1.39 12.63
N PHE A 68 -7.08 -0.47 12.92
CA PHE A 68 -7.53 -0.19 14.28
C PHE A 68 -8.23 -1.40 14.93
N GLU A 69 -9.10 -2.09 14.18
CA GLU A 69 -9.76 -3.31 14.64
C GLU A 69 -8.76 -4.46 14.88
N SER A 70 -7.68 -4.52 14.12
CA SER A 70 -6.59 -5.49 14.33
C SER A 70 -5.74 -5.12 15.55
N ALA A 71 -5.45 -3.83 15.74
CA ALA A 71 -4.70 -3.32 16.89
C ALA A 71 -5.44 -3.55 18.22
N LYS A 72 -6.77 -3.45 18.25
CA LYS A 72 -7.59 -3.77 19.44
C LYS A 72 -7.54 -5.23 19.84
N LYS A 73 -7.34 -6.16 18.89
CA LYS A 73 -7.38 -7.61 19.13
C LYS A 73 -6.03 -8.13 19.62
N ILE A 74 -5.52 -7.55 20.71
CA ILE A 74 -4.21 -7.87 21.31
C ILE A 74 -4.06 -9.37 21.61
N SER A 75 -5.14 -10.05 22.01
CA SER A 75 -5.14 -11.50 22.26
C SER A 75 -4.81 -12.35 21.04
N LYS A 76 -5.08 -11.84 19.82
CA LYS A 76 -4.86 -12.52 18.55
C LYS A 76 -3.55 -12.15 17.86
N TRP A 77 -2.71 -11.33 18.50
CA TRP A 77 -1.42 -10.93 17.91
C TRP A 77 -0.44 -12.09 17.77
N LYS A 78 -0.65 -13.16 18.55
CA LYS A 78 0.13 -14.40 18.48
C LYS A 78 -0.49 -15.46 17.58
N ASP A 79 -1.71 -15.23 17.09
CA ASP A 79 -2.34 -16.16 16.14
C ASP A 79 -1.57 -16.13 14.82
N GLU A 80 -1.58 -17.24 14.11
CA GLU A 80 -1.02 -17.33 12.77
C GLU A 80 -1.63 -16.22 11.91
N ARG A 81 -0.78 -15.36 11.33
CA ARG A 81 -1.24 -14.22 10.53
C ARG A 81 -2.19 -14.76 9.46
N GLN A 82 -3.41 -14.23 9.41
CA GLN A 82 -4.34 -14.57 8.34
C GLN A 82 -3.63 -14.37 7.00
N THR A 83 -3.61 -15.41 6.18
CA THR A 83 -3.01 -15.38 4.85
C THR A 83 -3.85 -14.44 3.98
N SER A 84 -3.45 -13.18 3.94
CA SER A 84 -4.12 -12.17 3.12
C SER A 84 -4.06 -12.56 1.65
N GLU A 85 -5.00 -12.04 0.87
CA GLU A 85 -5.03 -12.24 -0.58
C GLU A 85 -3.70 -11.80 -1.21
N GLU A 86 -3.14 -10.69 -0.73
CA GLU A 86 -1.86 -10.14 -1.18
C GLU A 86 -0.68 -11.04 -0.81
N TYR A 87 -0.72 -11.70 0.35
CA TYR A 87 0.29 -12.68 0.73
C TYR A 87 0.26 -13.91 -0.17
N GLN A 88 -0.94 -14.44 -0.46
CA GLN A 88 -1.10 -15.58 -1.37
C GLN A 88 -0.62 -15.24 -2.78
N LEU A 89 -0.96 -14.03 -3.25
CA LEU A 89 -0.53 -13.55 -4.56
C LEU A 89 0.99 -13.37 -4.61
N ALA A 90 1.59 -12.78 -3.57
CA ALA A 90 3.03 -12.59 -3.48
C ALA A 90 3.79 -13.92 -3.42
N ALA A 91 3.26 -14.93 -2.72
CA ALA A 91 3.81 -16.27 -2.70
C ALA A 91 3.78 -16.89 -4.10
N TYR A 92 2.63 -16.84 -4.78
CA TYR A 92 2.50 -17.32 -6.16
C TYR A 92 3.46 -16.61 -7.13
N ILE A 93 3.56 -15.28 -7.07
CA ILE A 93 4.49 -14.48 -7.88
C ILE A 93 5.93 -14.89 -7.62
N SER A 94 6.30 -15.11 -6.35
CA SER A 94 7.65 -15.52 -5.98
C SER A 94 8.03 -16.90 -6.52
N ASP A 95 7.05 -17.77 -6.75
CA ASP A 95 7.27 -19.12 -7.28
C ASP A 95 7.36 -19.15 -8.82
N ILE A 96 6.67 -18.24 -9.52
CA ILE A 96 6.64 -18.22 -10.99
C ILE A 96 7.66 -17.27 -11.63
N THR A 97 8.20 -16.31 -10.87
CA THR A 97 9.13 -15.29 -11.39
C THR A 97 10.58 -15.57 -11.04
N ASP A 98 11.47 -15.25 -11.95
CA ASP A 98 12.92 -15.28 -11.76
C ASP A 98 13.56 -14.02 -12.39
N GLU A 99 14.89 -13.92 -12.38
CA GLU A 99 15.59 -12.75 -12.93
C GLU A 99 15.39 -12.58 -14.45
N THR A 100 15.03 -13.66 -15.16
CA THR A 100 14.76 -13.70 -16.61
C THR A 100 13.27 -13.56 -16.95
N HIS A 101 12.40 -14.01 -16.05
CA HIS A 101 10.95 -14.10 -16.21
C HIS A 101 10.28 -13.13 -15.24
N LYS A 102 10.35 -11.85 -15.60
CA LYS A 102 9.87 -10.75 -14.76
C LYS A 102 8.35 -10.57 -14.86
N ILE A 103 7.79 -10.02 -13.79
CA ILE A 103 6.39 -9.61 -13.72
C ILE A 103 6.27 -8.08 -13.80
N LEU A 104 5.33 -7.60 -14.61
CA LEU A 104 4.94 -6.20 -14.65
C LEU A 104 3.90 -5.93 -13.56
N MET A 105 4.20 -5.02 -12.66
CA MET A 105 3.34 -4.63 -11.54
C MET A 105 3.40 -3.13 -11.32
N ASP A 106 2.26 -2.51 -11.05
CA ASP A 106 2.17 -1.08 -10.75
C ASP A 106 2.20 -0.86 -9.24
N ASP A 107 3.17 -0.10 -8.74
CA ASP A 107 3.36 0.10 -7.30
C ASP A 107 2.20 0.88 -6.68
N ALA A 108 1.55 1.78 -7.43
CA ALA A 108 0.41 2.56 -6.95
C ALA A 108 -0.76 1.71 -6.45
N ALA A 109 -1.01 0.55 -7.07
CA ALA A 109 -2.07 -0.36 -6.65
C ALA A 109 -1.54 -1.64 -5.98
N ALA A 110 -0.39 -2.15 -6.39
CA ALA A 110 0.12 -3.45 -5.96
C ALA A 110 1.14 -3.36 -4.80
N TYR A 111 1.30 -2.19 -4.16
CA TYR A 111 2.28 -2.01 -3.07
C TYR A 111 2.16 -3.05 -1.96
N LYS A 112 0.93 -3.45 -1.59
CA LYS A 112 0.69 -4.47 -0.55
C LYS A 112 1.24 -5.84 -0.94
N ILE A 113 1.12 -6.21 -2.22
CA ILE A 113 1.65 -7.46 -2.75
C ILE A 113 3.18 -7.36 -2.78
N MET A 114 3.73 -6.24 -3.26
CA MET A 114 5.18 -6.01 -3.31
C MET A 114 5.83 -6.10 -1.93
N ALA A 115 5.17 -5.62 -0.88
CA ALA A 115 5.64 -5.69 0.50
C ALA A 115 5.81 -7.15 1.02
N HIS A 116 5.13 -8.11 0.40
CA HIS A 116 5.21 -9.53 0.75
C HIS A 116 6.15 -10.33 -0.16
N LEU A 117 6.71 -9.73 -1.21
CA LEU A 117 7.64 -10.42 -2.11
C LEU A 117 9.00 -10.65 -1.44
N ARG A 118 9.64 -11.78 -1.78
CA ARG A 118 11.00 -12.10 -1.29
C ARG A 118 12.07 -11.18 -1.88
N SER A 119 11.86 -10.69 -3.10
CA SER A 119 12.77 -9.83 -3.84
C SER A 119 12.02 -9.01 -4.88
N LEU A 120 12.39 -7.73 -5.01
CA LEU A 120 11.84 -6.82 -6.03
C LEU A 120 12.59 -6.90 -7.37
N LYS A 121 13.68 -7.67 -7.46
CA LYS A 121 14.48 -7.79 -8.71
C LYS A 121 13.69 -8.38 -9.88
N ASN A 122 12.71 -9.22 -9.57
CA ASN A 122 11.88 -9.92 -10.55
C ASN A 122 10.66 -9.07 -10.96
N VAL A 123 10.51 -7.87 -10.40
CA VAL A 123 9.38 -6.97 -10.63
C VAL A 123 9.82 -5.81 -11.51
N ILE A 124 9.02 -5.52 -12.53
CA ILE A 124 9.11 -4.30 -13.31
C ILE A 124 8.01 -3.38 -12.77
N SER A 125 8.43 -2.32 -12.11
CA SER A 125 7.58 -1.32 -11.44
C SER A 125 7.87 0.08 -11.99
N PRO A 126 7.01 1.09 -11.76
CA PRO A 126 7.22 2.46 -12.23
C PRO A 126 8.58 3.08 -11.85
N ILE A 127 9.23 2.57 -10.80
CA ILE A 127 10.59 2.95 -10.39
C ILE A 127 11.64 2.54 -11.43
N ASN A 128 11.38 1.51 -12.23
CA ASN A 128 12.28 1.05 -13.29
C ASN A 128 12.11 1.88 -14.56
N ASN A 129 13.23 2.35 -15.13
CA ASN A 129 13.24 3.19 -16.35
C ASN A 129 12.55 2.56 -17.56
N ASN A 130 12.42 1.24 -17.61
CA ASN A 130 11.79 0.51 -18.70
C ASN A 130 10.28 0.27 -18.49
N PHE A 131 9.68 0.72 -17.39
CA PHE A 131 8.28 0.43 -17.06
C PHE A 131 7.33 0.89 -18.15
N ILE A 132 7.39 2.16 -18.58
CA ILE A 132 6.48 2.70 -19.61
C ILE A 132 6.62 1.93 -20.91
N THR A 133 7.85 1.63 -21.33
CA THR A 133 8.11 0.82 -22.54
C THR A 133 7.53 -0.58 -22.43
N VAL A 134 7.63 -1.22 -21.26
CA VAL A 134 7.09 -2.57 -21.02
C VAL A 134 5.57 -2.53 -20.87
N VAL A 135 4.97 -1.47 -20.34
CA VAL A 135 3.52 -1.26 -20.38
C VAL A 135 3.06 -1.13 -21.83
N GLU A 136 3.75 -0.34 -22.65
CA GLU A 136 3.38 -0.20 -24.07
C GLU A 136 3.61 -1.48 -24.87
N ASN A 137 4.66 -2.24 -24.58
CA ASN A 137 4.95 -3.51 -25.24
C ASN A 137 5.37 -4.57 -24.20
N PRO A 138 4.41 -5.29 -23.59
CA PRO A 138 4.72 -6.24 -22.52
C PRO A 138 5.67 -7.35 -22.95
N ARG A 139 5.60 -7.80 -24.21
CA ARG A 139 6.50 -8.83 -24.79
C ARG A 139 7.97 -8.44 -24.75
N SER A 140 8.30 -7.16 -24.65
CA SER A 140 9.68 -6.67 -24.69
C SER A 140 10.47 -6.89 -23.39
N GLY A 141 9.80 -7.14 -22.26
CA GLY A 141 10.50 -7.21 -20.98
C GLY A 141 9.77 -7.92 -19.83
N ALA A 142 8.48 -8.21 -19.96
CA ALA A 142 7.73 -8.94 -18.95
C ALA A 142 7.21 -10.26 -19.53
N ARG A 143 7.25 -11.32 -18.72
CA ARG A 143 6.60 -12.60 -19.03
C ARG A 143 5.26 -12.75 -18.33
N PHE A 144 5.06 -12.00 -17.24
CA PHE A 144 3.84 -11.98 -16.47
C PHE A 144 3.37 -10.54 -16.24
N ILE A 145 2.07 -10.36 -16.04
CA ILE A 145 1.45 -9.08 -15.73
C ILE A 145 0.44 -9.28 -14.61
N CYS A 146 0.57 -8.46 -13.57
CA CYS A 146 -0.39 -8.42 -12.46
C CYS A 146 -1.40 -7.32 -12.72
N VAL A 147 -2.68 -7.66 -12.70
CA VAL A 147 -3.77 -6.80 -13.14
C VAL A 147 -4.79 -6.65 -12.01
N ALA A 148 -5.19 -5.41 -11.74
CA ALA A 148 -6.26 -5.10 -10.80
C ALA A 148 -7.63 -5.35 -11.46
N LYS A 149 -8.44 -6.21 -10.82
CA LYS A 149 -9.77 -6.58 -11.32
C LYS A 149 -10.79 -5.46 -11.15
N SER A 150 -11.95 -5.57 -11.79
CA SER A 150 -13.07 -4.63 -11.60
C SER A 150 -13.48 -4.43 -10.14
N GLU A 151 -13.35 -5.46 -9.30
CA GLU A 151 -13.72 -5.43 -7.88
C GLU A 151 -12.68 -4.72 -7.01
N ASN A 152 -11.48 -4.47 -7.54
CA ASN A 152 -10.38 -3.87 -6.79
C ASN A 152 -10.61 -2.37 -6.59
N GLU A 153 -10.61 -1.94 -5.33
CA GLU A 153 -10.77 -0.52 -4.93
C GLU A 153 -9.66 0.37 -5.52
N LEU A 154 -8.49 -0.21 -5.80
CA LEU A 154 -7.32 0.49 -6.34
C LEU A 154 -7.24 0.47 -7.88
N ARG A 155 -8.22 -0.12 -8.60
CA ARG A 155 -8.14 -0.25 -10.07
C ARG A 155 -7.94 1.09 -10.81
N SER A 156 -8.51 2.16 -10.27
CA SER A 156 -8.46 3.51 -10.86
C SER A 156 -7.11 4.20 -10.68
N PHE A 157 -6.26 3.68 -9.80
CA PHE A 157 -4.93 4.21 -9.52
C PHE A 157 -3.84 3.50 -10.32
N THR A 158 -4.19 2.44 -11.05
CA THR A 158 -3.23 1.68 -11.87
C THR A 158 -3.57 1.71 -13.34
N VAL A 159 -2.52 1.74 -14.17
CA VAL A 159 -2.64 1.50 -15.61
C VAL A 159 -2.82 0.02 -15.94
N LEU A 160 -2.50 -0.89 -15.02
CA LEU A 160 -2.62 -2.34 -15.16
C LEU A 160 -3.96 -2.81 -14.57
N ASN A 161 -5.06 -2.51 -15.26
CA ASN A 161 -6.40 -2.91 -14.87
C ASN A 161 -7.10 -3.68 -16.00
N ASP A 162 -8.17 -4.42 -15.68
CA ASP A 162 -8.89 -5.26 -16.64
C ASP A 162 -9.31 -4.50 -17.91
N TYR A 163 -9.75 -3.25 -17.77
CA TYR A 163 -10.15 -2.43 -18.91
C TYR A 163 -8.99 -2.16 -19.87
N ASN A 164 -7.84 -1.74 -19.34
CA ASN A 164 -6.66 -1.43 -20.16
C ASN A 164 -6.07 -2.69 -20.79
N ILE A 165 -6.07 -3.82 -20.10
CA ILE A 165 -5.66 -5.11 -20.68
C ILE A 165 -6.55 -5.47 -21.85
N HIS A 166 -7.87 -5.38 -21.69
CA HIS A 166 -8.81 -5.62 -22.78
C HIS A 166 -8.58 -4.69 -23.98
N GLN A 167 -8.27 -3.41 -23.74
CA GLN A 167 -7.89 -2.47 -24.81
C GLN A 167 -6.59 -2.87 -25.51
N MET A 168 -5.63 -3.47 -24.80
CA MET A 168 -4.38 -3.96 -25.37
C MET A 168 -4.61 -5.20 -26.23
N GLU A 169 -5.46 -6.13 -25.79
CA GLU A 169 -5.85 -7.31 -26.58
C GLU A 169 -6.42 -6.90 -27.94
N LEU A 170 -7.36 -5.94 -27.94
CA LEU A 170 -8.01 -5.46 -29.15
C LEU A 170 -7.07 -4.71 -30.11
N ARG A 171 -6.06 -4.00 -29.58
CA ARG A 171 -5.21 -3.12 -30.38
C ARG A 171 -3.89 -3.76 -30.83
N LYS A 172 -3.39 -4.77 -30.12
CA LYS A 172 -2.01 -5.26 -30.26
C LYS A 172 -1.87 -6.77 -30.46
N GLU A 173 -2.97 -7.48 -30.76
CA GLU A 173 -2.99 -8.96 -30.84
C GLU A 173 -2.33 -9.61 -29.62
N PHE A 174 -2.55 -8.97 -28.47
CA PHE A 174 -2.05 -9.41 -27.19
C PHE A 174 -2.99 -10.50 -26.68
N HIS A 175 -2.47 -11.70 -26.46
CA HIS A 175 -3.26 -12.84 -25.99
C HIS A 175 -2.72 -13.32 -24.64
N PRO A 176 -3.10 -12.65 -23.54
CA PRO A 176 -2.67 -13.04 -22.21
C PRO A 176 -3.35 -14.35 -21.79
N LEU A 177 -2.57 -15.27 -21.22
CA LEU A 177 -3.09 -16.50 -20.62
C LEU A 177 -3.30 -16.27 -19.12
N LEU A 178 -4.53 -16.42 -18.63
CA LEU A 178 -4.81 -16.34 -17.19
C LEU A 178 -4.12 -17.50 -16.46
N MET A 179 -3.26 -17.18 -15.50
CA MET A 179 -2.48 -18.16 -14.73
C MET A 179 -3.02 -18.35 -13.32
N TYR A 180 -3.45 -17.26 -12.70
CA TYR A 180 -3.96 -17.25 -11.34
C TYR A 180 -4.89 -16.06 -11.16
N GLU A 181 -5.97 -16.24 -10.41
CA GLU A 181 -6.87 -15.15 -10.06
C GLU A 181 -7.32 -15.24 -8.60
N THR A 182 -7.62 -14.06 -8.07
CA THR A 182 -8.27 -13.87 -6.80
C THR A 182 -9.48 -12.95 -7.00
N LYS A 183 -10.06 -12.45 -5.91
CA LYS A 183 -11.20 -11.54 -5.98
C LYS A 183 -10.80 -10.19 -6.61
N ASN A 184 -9.65 -9.65 -6.23
CA ASN A 184 -9.21 -8.31 -6.58
C ASN A 184 -8.08 -8.29 -7.63
N TRP A 185 -7.45 -9.44 -7.92
CA TRP A 185 -6.26 -9.51 -8.76
C TRP A 185 -6.32 -10.66 -9.75
N ALA A 186 -5.69 -10.46 -10.90
CA ALA A 186 -5.47 -11.50 -11.90
C ALA A 186 -4.00 -11.44 -12.37
N ILE A 187 -3.39 -12.61 -12.52
CA ILE A 187 -2.05 -12.75 -13.08
C ILE A 187 -2.19 -13.40 -14.44
N TYR A 188 -1.68 -12.72 -15.45
CA TYR A 188 -1.62 -13.25 -16.79
C TYR A 188 -0.18 -13.51 -17.22
N LYS A 189 0.00 -14.53 -18.05
CA LYS A 189 1.24 -14.83 -18.76
C LYS A 189 1.14 -14.27 -20.18
N ILE A 190 2.23 -13.63 -20.60
CA ILE A 190 2.38 -13.05 -21.93
C ILE A 190 2.91 -14.15 -22.86
N ILE A 191 2.24 -14.34 -24.01
CA ILE A 191 2.60 -15.28 -25.08
C ILE A 191 3.22 -14.53 -26.24
#